data_AF-A0A2M8LDC5-F1
#
_entry.id   AF-A0A2M8LDC5-F1
#
_cell.length_a   1.000
_cell.length_b   1.000
_cell.length_c   1.000
_cell.angle_alpha   90.00
_cell.angle_beta   90.00
_cell.angle_gamma   90.00
#
_symmetry.space_group_name_H-M   'P 1'
#
loop_
_entity.id
_entity.type
_entity.pdbx_description
1 polymer ?
#
loop_
_entity_poly.entity_id
_entity_poly.type
_entity_poly.pdbx_seq_one_letter_code
_entity_poly.pdbx_strand_id
1 'polypeptide(L)'
;MTSTSKKIVAAVVGFGLALSIFAAVGVSTASAQAMSLSQLVDLFISLGIISPDKAAAAKAAVSSSSSSMMSYNRDLTVGSTGDDVKALQEKLGVTPTSGYFGSITKAAVQKYQAANGVPSTGYVGPLTRAQLNAGSSTGSTTGSTTGSTTVVNSGVEGTLTVDRSSVSNSTVREGDSMKQVLGLKMEAKLSDINVQRVKLDLGTNTTIYTKVFKTFYLTDDSGKVLAQADLNSNTVVKESLNYYLTLGGFSFNLPKDSTKYLWVKADVYASVKVADQTSRTITLPANGVRGTDGAGIDQYSPSSSFSQSISIDGTLIDSAALKLSTNASNVKATDLVAADGSDDDELDGATVLVFDLKAEKDAVTVTDLSATIAKTGTGAATATKAYIFDGSTMLDSADINSSTGVVAFDMNDYVIAKDVTKALTIKVDIRSANSTASNLVATITSGQITSENSEGSTITASGSATGETMVVRNAGVSIALVGTPSITKGIYENNNLSTSTVTASFSVKLKAVGNDVFFGTQSASTTFDFQTYQAGVATTLLTASSTSWSIPSSGVVTSGLTNASFKLQENNEVTVPVTYIFEGRLASGTNVTNTAYAVGLQAVNWSSTDGGTSVSSSFMAGKTEWRTSTVQLP
;
A
#
# COMPACT_ATOMS: atom_id res chain seq x y z
N MET A 1 -66.70 17.25 -11.38
CA MET A 1 -65.78 18.41 -11.24
C MET A 1 -64.47 17.90 -10.66
N THR A 2 -63.33 18.47 -11.09
CA THR A 2 -62.01 18.48 -10.39
C THR A 2 -61.55 17.15 -9.75
N SER A 3 -60.67 16.36 -10.39
CA SER A 3 -59.17 16.52 -10.39
C SER A 3 -58.56 15.16 -9.88
N THR A 4 -57.26 14.80 -9.89
CA THR A 4 -55.97 15.48 -10.16
C THR A 4 -54.91 14.44 -10.65
N SER A 5 -53.74 14.93 -11.11
CA SER A 5 -52.41 14.29 -10.99
C SER A 5 -51.94 13.22 -11.99
N LYS A 6 -50.96 13.66 -12.79
CA LYS A 6 -49.93 12.85 -13.46
C LYS A 6 -49.22 11.91 -12.47
N LYS A 7 -48.81 10.72 -12.94
CA LYS A 7 -47.64 9.99 -12.42
C LYS A 7 -46.74 9.59 -13.60
N ILE A 8 -45.75 10.43 -13.90
CA ILE A 8 -44.60 10.01 -14.71
C ILE A 8 -43.57 9.46 -13.72
N VAL A 9 -43.14 8.22 -13.97
CA VAL A 9 -42.21 7.48 -13.12
C VAL A 9 -40.80 8.08 -13.26
N ALA A 10 -40.17 8.39 -12.13
CA ALA A 10 -38.72 8.48 -12.06
C ALA A 10 -38.15 7.07 -11.87
N ALA A 11 -37.26 6.64 -12.75
CA ALA A 11 -36.44 5.46 -12.56
C ALA A 11 -35.02 5.76 -13.06
N VAL A 12 -34.05 5.63 -12.16
CA VAL A 12 -32.63 5.88 -12.37
C VAL A 12 -32.02 4.71 -13.16
N VAL A 13 -31.18 5.03 -14.14
CA VAL A 13 -30.03 4.17 -14.49
C VAL A 13 -28.81 5.08 -14.62
N GLY A 14 -28.05 5.19 -13.53
CA GLY A 14 -26.64 5.56 -13.64
C GLY A 14 -25.87 4.34 -14.14
N PHE A 15 -24.92 4.54 -15.06
CA PHE A 15 -24.05 3.46 -15.52
C PHE A 15 -22.63 3.69 -15.00
N GLY A 16 -22.26 2.94 -13.97
CA GLY A 16 -20.89 2.82 -13.48
C GLY A 16 -20.58 1.35 -13.24
N LEU A 17 -19.47 0.86 -13.82
CA LEU A 17 -18.99 -0.54 -13.83
C LEU A 17 -19.93 -1.54 -14.54
N ALA A 18 -19.45 -2.54 -15.29
CA ALA A 18 -18.31 -3.40 -14.99
C ALA A 18 -17.56 -3.92 -16.23
N LEU A 19 -16.35 -4.43 -15.98
CA LEU A 19 -15.49 -5.19 -16.90
C LEU A 19 -15.88 -6.69 -16.90
N SER A 20 -15.40 -7.46 -17.89
CA SER A 20 -15.66 -8.91 -18.12
C SER A 20 -17.13 -9.23 -18.53
N ILE A 21 -17.44 -10.18 -19.41
CA ILE A 21 -16.89 -11.53 -19.62
C ILE A 21 -16.82 -11.86 -21.13
N PHE A 22 -16.14 -12.97 -21.48
CA PHE A 22 -15.95 -13.64 -22.79
C PHE A 22 -14.62 -13.41 -23.50
N ALA A 23 -13.74 -14.41 -23.36
CA ALA A 23 -12.65 -14.71 -24.28
C ALA A 23 -13.11 -15.70 -25.37
N ALA A 24 -12.29 -15.82 -26.42
CA ALA A 24 -12.32 -16.84 -27.48
C ALA A 24 -13.50 -16.80 -28.49
N VAL A 25 -13.34 -16.03 -29.58
CA VAL A 25 -13.08 -16.55 -30.95
C VAL A 25 -12.22 -15.50 -31.68
N GLY A 26 -11.21 -15.93 -32.43
CA GLY A 26 -10.31 -15.02 -33.13
C GLY A 26 -10.91 -14.42 -34.41
N VAL A 27 -11.12 -13.10 -34.43
CA VAL A 27 -11.31 -12.29 -35.64
C VAL A 27 -10.52 -10.98 -35.47
N SER A 28 -9.98 -10.46 -36.58
CA SER A 28 -9.13 -9.28 -36.69
C SER A 28 -9.59 -8.06 -35.88
N THR A 29 -8.63 -7.33 -35.32
CA THR A 29 -8.81 -6.00 -34.71
C THR A 29 -9.32 -4.98 -35.74
N ALA A 30 -10.64 -4.87 -35.88
CA ALA A 30 -11.27 -3.70 -36.47
C ALA A 30 -11.11 -2.53 -35.49
N SER A 31 -10.61 -1.39 -35.97
CA SER A 31 -10.58 -0.17 -35.17
C SER A 31 -12.00 0.23 -34.79
N ALA A 32 -12.27 0.37 -33.49
CA ALA A 32 -13.55 0.85 -33.00
C ALA A 32 -13.70 2.34 -33.38
N GLN A 33 -14.28 2.60 -34.57
CA GLN A 33 -14.71 3.93 -34.94
C GLN A 33 -15.86 4.34 -34.01
N ALA A 34 -15.75 5.53 -33.41
CA ALA A 34 -16.81 6.07 -32.57
C ALA A 34 -18.07 6.29 -33.42
N MET A 35 -19.11 5.49 -33.18
CA MET A 35 -20.41 5.67 -33.83
C MET A 35 -21.05 6.98 -33.39
N SER A 36 -21.63 7.73 -34.32
CA SER A 36 -22.42 8.91 -34.00
C SER A 36 -23.72 8.54 -33.29
N LEU A 37 -24.30 9.52 -32.58
CA LEU A 37 -25.60 9.33 -31.91
C LEU A 37 -26.73 8.97 -32.88
N SER A 38 -26.66 9.46 -34.13
CA SER A 38 -27.60 9.09 -35.20
C SER A 38 -27.43 7.64 -35.67
N GLN A 39 -26.19 7.18 -35.84
CA GLN A 39 -25.89 5.78 -36.18
C GLN A 39 -26.34 4.81 -35.06
N LEU A 40 -26.23 5.24 -33.79
CA LEU A 40 -26.72 4.46 -32.64
C LEU A 40 -28.26 4.32 -32.65
N VAL A 41 -28.98 5.40 -32.99
CA VAL A 41 -30.46 5.37 -33.15
C VAL A 41 -30.89 4.48 -34.31
N ASP A 42 -30.21 4.56 -35.46
CA ASP A 42 -30.48 3.67 -36.59
C ASP A 42 -30.22 2.20 -36.26
N LEU A 43 -29.16 1.90 -35.49
CA LEU A 43 -28.90 0.56 -34.98
C LEU A 43 -30.04 0.07 -34.07
N PHE A 44 -30.51 0.89 -33.12
CA PHE A 44 -31.62 0.54 -32.21
C PHE A 44 -32.97 0.38 -32.94
N ILE A 45 -33.19 1.06 -34.06
CA ILE A 45 -34.34 0.81 -34.94
C ILE A 45 -34.16 -0.55 -35.65
N SER A 46 -32.97 -0.86 -36.19
CA SER A 46 -32.73 -2.15 -36.87
C SER A 46 -32.81 -3.37 -35.93
N LEU A 47 -32.46 -3.18 -34.65
CA LEU A 47 -32.55 -4.21 -33.61
C LEU A 47 -33.97 -4.33 -33.00
N GLY A 48 -34.95 -3.56 -33.50
CA GLY A 48 -36.33 -3.59 -33.01
C GLY A 48 -36.54 -2.99 -31.60
N ILE A 49 -35.50 -2.38 -31.01
CA ILE A 49 -35.54 -1.74 -29.69
C ILE A 49 -36.40 -0.46 -29.75
N ILE A 50 -36.35 0.25 -30.88
CA ILE A 50 -37.24 1.36 -31.20
C ILE A 50 -38.24 0.87 -32.25
N SER A 51 -39.52 0.81 -31.89
CA SER A 51 -40.57 0.37 -32.81
C SER A 51 -40.78 1.38 -33.97
N PRO A 52 -41.21 0.93 -35.18
CA PRO A 52 -41.25 1.80 -36.36
C PRO A 52 -42.15 3.04 -36.22
N ASP A 53 -43.21 2.97 -35.41
CA ASP A 53 -44.09 4.09 -35.08
C ASP A 53 -43.42 5.16 -34.20
N LYS A 54 -42.35 4.79 -33.48
CA LYS A 54 -41.52 5.70 -32.67
C LYS A 54 -40.22 6.10 -33.37
N ALA A 55 -39.81 5.40 -34.42
CA ALA A 55 -38.58 5.68 -35.18
C ALA A 55 -38.51 7.12 -35.68
N ALA A 56 -39.61 7.67 -36.22
CA ALA A 56 -39.67 9.06 -36.66
C ALA A 56 -39.50 10.06 -35.50
N ALA A 57 -40.10 9.76 -34.33
CA ALA A 57 -39.97 10.59 -33.13
C ALA A 57 -38.58 10.48 -32.48
N ALA A 58 -37.94 9.32 -32.50
CA ALA A 58 -36.58 9.12 -32.00
C ALA A 58 -35.54 9.82 -32.90
N LYS A 59 -35.69 9.71 -34.22
CA LYS A 59 -34.89 10.49 -35.17
C LYS A 59 -35.13 11.98 -34.99
N ALA A 60 -36.38 12.42 -34.87
CA ALA A 60 -36.72 13.82 -34.60
C ALA A 60 -36.18 14.31 -33.25
N ALA A 61 -36.10 13.48 -32.20
CA ALA A 61 -35.49 13.85 -30.93
C ALA A 61 -33.98 14.11 -31.09
N VAL A 62 -33.26 13.22 -31.79
CA VAL A 62 -31.81 13.38 -32.05
C VAL A 62 -31.51 14.47 -33.09
N SER A 63 -32.41 14.75 -34.03
CA SER A 63 -32.30 15.90 -34.95
C SER A 63 -32.77 17.23 -34.32
N SER A 64 -33.66 17.22 -33.33
CA SER A 64 -34.04 18.42 -32.56
C SER A 64 -32.98 18.83 -31.54
N SER A 65 -32.07 17.90 -31.20
CA SER A 65 -30.77 18.24 -30.60
C SER A 65 -29.85 19.05 -31.54
N SER A 66 -30.22 19.22 -32.82
CA SER A 66 -29.52 20.07 -33.80
C SER A 66 -30.19 21.45 -34.00
N SER A 67 -31.28 21.76 -33.29
CA SER A 67 -31.88 23.11 -33.25
C SER A 67 -31.75 23.80 -31.88
N SER A 68 -30.85 23.30 -31.02
CA SER A 68 -30.31 24.05 -29.88
C SER A 68 -29.06 24.81 -30.30
N MET A 69 -28.93 26.07 -29.88
CA MET A 69 -27.77 26.95 -30.16
C MET A 69 -26.44 26.20 -30.01
N MET A 70 -25.69 26.05 -31.09
CA MET A 70 -24.35 25.46 -31.01
C MET A 70 -23.40 26.40 -30.30
N SER A 71 -23.07 26.06 -29.05
CA SER A 71 -21.98 26.68 -28.31
C SER A 71 -20.65 26.12 -28.83
N TYR A 72 -19.79 26.98 -29.36
CA TYR A 72 -18.44 26.60 -29.74
C TYR A 72 -17.64 26.30 -28.46
N ASN A 73 -17.46 25.02 -28.15
CA ASN A 73 -16.88 24.55 -26.88
C ASN A 73 -15.39 24.18 -26.96
N ARG A 74 -14.84 23.96 -28.15
CA ARG A 74 -13.41 23.68 -28.39
C ARG A 74 -12.78 24.72 -29.33
N ASP A 75 -11.47 24.91 -29.22
CA ASP A 75 -10.71 25.77 -30.13
C ASP A 75 -10.71 25.22 -31.56
N LEU A 76 -10.87 26.09 -32.56
CA LEU A 76 -10.80 25.72 -33.98
C LEU A 76 -9.69 26.49 -34.70
N THR A 77 -8.92 25.78 -35.52
CA THR A 77 -7.75 26.30 -36.24
C THR A 77 -7.59 25.60 -37.59
N VAL A 78 -6.61 26.01 -38.41
CA VAL A 78 -6.33 25.34 -39.69
C VAL A 78 -6.02 23.87 -39.47
N GLY A 79 -6.74 23.00 -40.18
CA GLY A 79 -6.68 21.54 -40.01
C GLY A 79 -7.79 20.94 -39.14
N SER A 80 -8.56 21.74 -38.39
CA SER A 80 -9.71 21.24 -37.64
C SER A 80 -10.81 20.67 -38.56
N THR A 81 -11.46 19.59 -38.12
CA THR A 81 -12.62 18.99 -38.81
C THR A 81 -13.79 18.72 -37.85
N GLY A 82 -15.01 18.80 -38.40
CA GLY A 82 -16.24 18.38 -37.71
C GLY A 82 -17.43 19.31 -37.95
N ASP A 83 -18.55 18.97 -37.33
CA ASP A 83 -19.82 19.70 -37.48
C ASP A 83 -19.77 21.13 -36.91
N ASP A 84 -18.90 21.40 -35.93
CA ASP A 84 -18.62 22.75 -35.41
C ASP A 84 -17.81 23.61 -36.38
N VAL A 85 -16.87 23.02 -37.12
CA VAL A 85 -16.22 23.68 -38.25
C VAL A 85 -17.23 23.96 -39.36
N LYS A 86 -18.15 23.02 -39.63
CA LYS A 86 -19.18 23.20 -40.65
C LYS A 86 -20.16 24.32 -40.29
N ALA A 87 -20.67 24.35 -39.05
CA ALA A 87 -21.53 25.43 -38.57
C ALA A 87 -20.81 26.78 -38.48
N LEU A 88 -19.50 26.80 -38.18
CA LEU A 88 -18.68 28.00 -38.27
C LEU A 88 -18.63 28.51 -39.73
N GLN A 89 -18.41 27.61 -40.69
CA GLN A 89 -18.40 27.97 -42.11
C GLN A 89 -19.77 28.49 -42.57
N GLU A 90 -20.87 27.89 -42.13
CA GLU A 90 -22.24 28.35 -42.39
C GLU A 90 -22.47 29.75 -41.78
N LYS A 91 -22.12 29.97 -40.51
CA LYS A 91 -22.25 31.25 -39.80
C LYS A 91 -21.38 32.36 -40.40
N LEU A 92 -20.28 32.01 -41.06
CA LEU A 92 -19.35 32.94 -41.72
C LEU A 92 -19.54 33.05 -43.25
N GLY A 93 -20.55 32.38 -43.82
CA GLY A 93 -20.85 32.43 -45.26
C GLY A 93 -19.76 31.81 -46.16
N VAL A 94 -18.96 30.88 -45.65
CA VAL A 94 -17.89 30.19 -46.39
C VAL A 94 -18.49 29.06 -47.22
N THR A 95 -18.28 29.06 -48.54
CA THR A 95 -18.74 27.98 -49.43
C THR A 95 -17.56 27.35 -50.20
N PRO A 96 -17.56 26.01 -50.41
CA PRO A 96 -18.48 25.02 -49.83
C PRO A 96 -18.21 24.76 -48.33
N THR A 97 -19.27 24.43 -47.59
CA THR A 97 -19.23 24.03 -46.17
C THR A 97 -18.75 22.59 -46.01
N SER A 98 -17.45 22.38 -46.26
CA SER A 98 -16.80 21.07 -46.23
C SER A 98 -16.63 20.47 -44.83
N GLY A 99 -16.80 21.26 -43.76
CA GLY A 99 -16.47 20.85 -42.40
C GLY A 99 -14.96 20.72 -42.13
N TYR A 100 -14.10 21.17 -43.06
CA TYR A 100 -12.64 21.25 -42.91
C TYR A 100 -12.16 22.70 -42.85
N PHE A 101 -11.45 23.06 -41.79
CA PHE A 101 -10.97 24.41 -41.54
C PHE A 101 -9.71 24.68 -42.38
N GLY A 102 -9.91 25.17 -43.60
CA GLY A 102 -8.84 25.56 -44.52
C GLY A 102 -8.44 27.03 -44.42
N SER A 103 -7.59 27.47 -45.36
CA SER A 103 -7.17 28.87 -45.51
C SER A 103 -8.34 29.83 -45.73
N ILE A 104 -9.37 29.41 -46.47
CA ILE A 104 -10.60 30.20 -46.70
C ILE A 104 -11.37 30.42 -45.39
N THR A 105 -11.53 29.37 -44.58
CA THR A 105 -12.18 29.47 -43.26
C THR A 105 -11.37 30.36 -42.31
N LYS A 106 -10.02 30.25 -42.32
CA LYS A 106 -9.14 31.15 -41.56
C LYS A 106 -9.37 32.62 -41.95
N ALA A 107 -9.40 32.94 -43.24
CA ALA A 107 -9.61 34.30 -43.72
C ALA A 107 -11.00 34.86 -43.35
N ALA A 108 -12.04 34.01 -43.36
CA ALA A 108 -13.38 34.39 -42.90
C ALA A 108 -13.42 34.66 -41.38
N VAL A 109 -12.76 33.81 -40.58
CA VAL A 109 -12.60 34.03 -39.12
C VAL A 109 -11.85 35.33 -38.86
N GLN A 110 -10.77 35.63 -39.59
CA GLN A 110 -10.04 36.90 -39.45
C GLN A 110 -10.92 38.12 -39.71
N LYS A 111 -11.74 38.09 -40.78
CA LYS A 111 -12.71 39.18 -41.06
C LYS A 111 -13.75 39.32 -39.95
N TYR A 112 -14.30 38.21 -39.46
CA TYR A 112 -15.26 38.20 -38.36
C TYR A 112 -14.64 38.76 -37.07
N GLN A 113 -13.42 38.35 -36.73
CA GLN A 113 -12.69 38.81 -35.56
C GLN A 113 -12.44 40.33 -35.61
N ALA A 114 -11.97 40.84 -36.75
CA ALA A 114 -11.77 42.27 -36.98
C ALA A 114 -13.07 43.08 -36.87
N ALA A 115 -14.19 42.53 -37.37
CA ALA A 115 -15.51 43.17 -37.27
C ALA A 115 -16.11 43.17 -35.84
N ASN A 116 -15.65 42.27 -34.96
CA ASN A 116 -16.18 42.09 -33.60
C ASN A 116 -15.15 42.44 -32.50
N GLY A 117 -14.12 43.21 -32.82
CA GLY A 117 -13.18 43.77 -31.83
C GLY A 117 -12.27 42.75 -31.11
N VAL A 118 -12.10 41.54 -31.65
CA VAL A 118 -11.22 40.52 -31.10
C VAL A 118 -9.99 40.29 -32.01
N PRO A 119 -8.84 39.81 -31.51
CA PRO A 119 -7.62 39.69 -32.31
C PRO A 119 -7.81 38.85 -33.58
N SER A 120 -7.48 39.43 -34.74
CA SER A 120 -7.67 38.85 -36.08
C SER A 120 -6.61 37.79 -36.46
N THR A 121 -6.48 36.78 -35.60
CA THR A 121 -5.48 35.70 -35.72
C THR A 121 -5.91 34.58 -36.68
N GLY A 122 -7.21 34.45 -36.94
CA GLY A 122 -7.81 33.33 -37.67
C GLY A 122 -7.95 32.07 -36.82
N TYR A 123 -7.69 32.16 -35.51
CA TYR A 123 -7.83 31.10 -34.52
C TYR A 123 -9.07 31.33 -33.68
N VAL A 124 -9.98 30.35 -33.60
CA VAL A 124 -11.26 30.46 -32.87
C VAL A 124 -11.06 30.13 -31.39
N GLY A 125 -10.26 30.99 -30.74
CA GLY A 125 -9.97 30.93 -29.31
C GLY A 125 -11.17 31.34 -28.43
N PRO A 126 -11.04 31.27 -27.09
CA PRO A 126 -12.14 31.53 -26.17
C PRO A 126 -12.86 32.87 -26.40
N LEU A 127 -12.10 33.94 -26.70
CA LEU A 127 -12.64 35.27 -27.02
C LEU A 127 -13.51 35.27 -28.28
N THR A 128 -13.12 34.51 -29.32
CA THR A 128 -13.91 34.41 -30.56
C THR A 128 -15.14 33.52 -30.36
N ARG A 129 -15.03 32.46 -29.55
CA ARG A 129 -16.19 31.60 -29.19
C ARG A 129 -17.23 32.34 -28.36
N ALA A 130 -16.81 33.19 -27.42
CA ALA A 130 -17.71 34.06 -26.68
C ALA A 130 -18.56 34.95 -27.62
N GLN A 131 -17.94 35.60 -28.60
CA GLN A 131 -18.65 36.41 -29.60
C GLN A 131 -19.55 35.57 -30.52
N LEU A 132 -19.07 34.41 -30.99
CA LEU A 132 -19.85 33.50 -31.82
C LEU A 132 -21.08 32.93 -31.08
N ASN A 133 -20.99 32.74 -29.76
CA ASN A 133 -22.10 32.28 -28.92
C ASN A 133 -23.08 33.41 -28.59
N ALA A 134 -22.59 34.64 -28.37
CA ALA A 134 -23.39 35.80 -27.95
C ALA A 134 -24.43 36.27 -28.99
N GLY A 135 -24.22 36.00 -30.27
CA GLY A 135 -25.11 36.42 -31.36
C GLY A 135 -26.46 35.68 -31.46
N SER A 136 -27.04 35.26 -30.32
CA SER A 136 -28.23 34.37 -30.26
C SER A 136 -29.36 34.89 -29.35
N SER A 137 -29.26 36.12 -28.83
CA SER A 137 -30.30 36.77 -28.01
C SER A 137 -30.61 38.17 -28.52
N THR A 138 -31.80 38.36 -29.12
CA THR A 138 -32.23 39.63 -29.70
C THR A 138 -33.32 40.29 -28.86
N GLY A 139 -33.13 41.57 -28.56
CA GLY A 139 -34.18 42.52 -28.17
C GLY A 139 -33.80 43.41 -26.98
N SER A 140 -33.92 44.74 -27.02
CA SER A 140 -34.08 45.68 -28.15
C SER A 140 -33.86 47.11 -27.63
N THR A 141 -33.18 47.99 -28.38
CA THR A 141 -33.41 49.47 -28.51
C THR A 141 -33.66 50.34 -27.24
N THR A 142 -33.07 51.52 -26.99
CA THR A 142 -32.28 52.48 -27.80
C THR A 142 -31.74 53.60 -26.87
N GLY A 143 -30.60 54.23 -27.20
CA GLY A 143 -30.48 55.70 -27.02
C GLY A 143 -29.44 56.31 -26.06
N SER A 144 -28.28 56.65 -26.63
CA SER A 144 -27.59 57.96 -26.49
C SER A 144 -26.89 58.42 -25.18
N THR A 145 -25.65 58.91 -25.40
CA THR A 145 -24.92 60.02 -24.74
C THR A 145 -24.39 59.90 -23.30
N THR A 146 -23.05 59.91 -23.24
CA THR A 146 -22.19 60.77 -22.38
C THR A 146 -22.53 60.90 -20.89
N GLY A 147 -21.81 60.17 -20.04
CA GLY A 147 -21.78 60.41 -18.59
C GLY A 147 -20.80 59.50 -17.85
N SER A 148 -19.85 60.09 -17.13
CA SER A 148 -18.89 59.38 -16.27
C SER A 148 -19.56 58.81 -15.01
N THR A 149 -19.54 57.47 -14.83
CA THR A 149 -19.26 56.85 -13.51
C THR A 149 -18.99 55.33 -13.56
N THR A 150 -18.10 54.88 -12.66
CA THR A 150 -17.98 53.54 -12.06
C THR A 150 -18.11 52.28 -12.94
N VAL A 151 -16.98 51.60 -13.13
CA VAL A 151 -16.94 50.14 -13.33
C VAL A 151 -17.46 49.48 -12.04
N VAL A 152 -18.64 48.88 -12.08
CA VAL A 152 -19.12 48.03 -10.98
C VAL A 152 -18.61 46.62 -11.25
N ASN A 153 -17.70 46.17 -10.39
CA ASN A 153 -17.12 44.84 -10.44
C ASN A 153 -18.20 43.80 -10.07
N SER A 154 -18.49 42.83 -10.95
CA SER A 154 -19.63 41.91 -10.77
C SER A 154 -19.30 40.66 -9.95
N GLY A 155 -18.08 40.56 -9.41
CA GLY A 155 -17.67 39.50 -8.50
C GLY A 155 -17.07 40.06 -7.21
N VAL A 156 -16.87 39.18 -6.23
CA VAL A 156 -16.33 39.58 -4.93
C VAL A 156 -14.81 39.57 -4.99
N GLU A 157 -14.18 40.71 -4.73
CA GLU A 157 -12.72 40.84 -4.67
C GLU A 157 -12.17 39.95 -3.55
N GLY A 158 -11.07 39.26 -3.87
CA GLY A 158 -10.45 38.27 -3.00
C GLY A 158 -9.14 38.76 -2.40
N THR A 159 -8.53 37.93 -1.56
CA THR A 159 -7.14 38.11 -1.14
C THR A 159 -6.45 36.77 -1.13
N LEU A 160 -5.26 36.71 -1.75
CA LEU A 160 -4.39 35.55 -1.78
C LEU A 160 -3.21 35.75 -0.83
N THR A 161 -3.09 34.90 0.18
CA THR A 161 -1.90 34.80 1.03
C THR A 161 -1.12 33.55 0.64
N VAL A 162 0.20 33.66 0.51
CA VAL A 162 1.10 32.53 0.28
C VAL A 162 2.24 32.59 1.30
N ASP A 163 2.39 31.55 2.10
CA ASP A 163 3.45 31.39 3.10
C ASP A 163 4.36 30.20 2.77
N ARG A 164 5.54 30.16 3.39
CA ARG A 164 6.42 28.99 3.28
C ARG A 164 5.83 27.81 4.05
N SER A 165 5.66 26.67 3.38
CA SER A 165 5.44 25.38 4.02
C SER A 165 6.75 24.63 4.21
N SER A 166 6.88 23.83 5.26
CA SER A 166 8.05 22.97 5.48
C SER A 166 8.12 21.87 4.43
N VAL A 167 9.25 21.75 3.75
CA VAL A 167 9.57 20.58 2.91
C VAL A 167 9.98 19.39 3.76
N SER A 168 9.67 18.18 3.30
CA SER A 168 9.99 16.93 4.02
C SER A 168 11.49 16.57 4.00
N ASN A 169 12.26 17.18 3.09
CA ASN A 169 13.65 16.88 2.81
C ASN A 169 14.50 18.16 2.76
N SER A 170 15.60 18.17 3.52
CA SER A 170 16.64 19.21 3.44
C SER A 170 17.73 18.88 2.42
N THR A 171 17.72 17.67 1.84
CA THR A 171 18.74 17.14 0.93
C THR A 171 18.09 16.45 -0.27
N VAL A 172 18.72 16.57 -1.43
CA VAL A 172 18.47 15.75 -2.63
C VAL A 172 19.80 15.23 -3.16
N ARG A 173 19.76 14.15 -3.94
CA ARG A 173 20.95 13.43 -4.43
C ARG A 173 20.98 13.35 -5.96
N GLU A 174 22.14 13.02 -6.50
CA GLU A 174 22.30 12.67 -7.92
C GLU A 174 21.22 11.67 -8.37
N GLY A 175 20.59 11.93 -9.52
CA GLY A 175 19.54 11.09 -10.10
C GLY A 175 18.19 11.10 -9.39
N ASP A 176 18.01 11.81 -8.27
CA ASP A 176 16.71 11.94 -7.61
C ASP A 176 15.67 12.55 -8.56
N SER A 177 14.47 11.95 -8.64
CA SER A 177 13.34 12.49 -9.39
C SER A 177 12.20 12.94 -8.48
N MET A 178 11.50 14.00 -8.88
CA MET A 178 10.29 14.52 -8.22
C MET A 178 10.41 14.78 -6.70
N LYS A 179 11.61 15.09 -6.21
CA LYS A 179 11.83 15.43 -4.79
C LYS A 179 11.31 16.83 -4.50
N GLN A 180 10.67 17.02 -3.35
CA GLN A 180 10.24 18.35 -2.91
C GLN A 180 11.46 19.25 -2.73
N VAL A 181 11.33 20.53 -3.12
CA VAL A 181 12.39 21.53 -2.99
C VAL A 181 11.88 22.90 -2.52
N LEU A 182 10.57 23.16 -2.61
CA LEU A 182 9.91 24.31 -1.98
C LEU A 182 8.44 23.99 -1.69
N GLY A 183 7.94 24.35 -0.50
CA GLY A 183 6.53 24.23 -0.13
C GLY A 183 5.83 25.59 -0.07
N LEU A 184 4.66 25.69 -0.70
CA LEU A 184 3.81 26.88 -0.72
C LEU A 184 2.51 26.57 0.01
N LYS A 185 2.29 27.17 1.18
CA LYS A 185 0.98 27.17 1.86
C LYS A 185 0.17 28.34 1.28
N MET A 186 -1.02 28.08 0.76
CA MET A 186 -1.85 29.12 0.13
C MET A 186 -3.21 29.22 0.82
N GLU A 187 -3.69 30.44 1.03
CA GLU A 187 -4.98 30.74 1.63
C GLU A 187 -5.73 31.80 0.82
N ALA A 188 -7.01 31.54 0.54
CA ALA A 188 -7.91 32.49 -0.11
C ALA A 188 -8.88 33.09 0.92
N LYS A 189 -9.06 34.40 0.88
CA LYS A 189 -10.06 35.12 1.69
C LYS A 189 -11.00 35.94 0.81
N LEU A 190 -12.20 36.17 1.34
CA LEU A 190 -13.33 36.91 0.74
C LEU A 190 -13.97 36.26 -0.51
N SER A 191 -13.19 35.71 -1.44
CA SER A 191 -13.65 34.91 -2.58
C SER A 191 -12.69 33.77 -2.94
N ASP A 192 -13.09 32.93 -3.90
CA ASP A 192 -12.23 31.90 -4.50
C ASP A 192 -11.11 32.54 -5.33
N ILE A 193 -9.91 31.95 -5.30
CA ILE A 193 -8.78 32.39 -6.12
C ILE A 193 -8.40 31.30 -7.12
N ASN A 194 -8.39 31.64 -8.41
CA ASN A 194 -7.87 30.77 -9.46
C ASN A 194 -6.37 31.02 -9.68
N VAL A 195 -5.51 30.22 -9.04
CA VAL A 195 -4.05 30.33 -9.16
C VAL A 195 -3.59 29.80 -10.52
N GLN A 196 -2.74 30.56 -11.22
CA GLN A 196 -2.38 30.31 -12.63
C GLN A 196 -0.86 30.41 -12.92
N ARG A 197 -0.07 31.00 -12.00
CA ARG A 197 1.36 31.23 -12.18
C ARG A 197 2.12 31.17 -10.86
N VAL A 198 3.27 30.51 -10.85
CA VAL A 198 4.30 30.55 -9.81
C VAL A 198 5.63 30.91 -10.47
N LYS A 199 6.22 32.06 -10.12
CA LYS A 199 7.57 32.48 -10.52
C LYS A 199 8.53 32.16 -9.39
N LEU A 200 9.64 31.51 -9.70
CA LEU A 200 10.69 31.10 -8.77
C LEU A 200 11.99 31.85 -9.11
N ASP A 201 12.70 32.28 -8.09
CA ASP A 201 14.05 32.84 -8.18
C ASP A 201 15.06 31.73 -7.83
N LEU A 202 15.96 31.47 -8.78
CA LEU A 202 17.00 30.44 -8.71
C LEU A 202 18.37 31.02 -8.29
N GLY A 203 18.41 32.31 -7.93
CA GLY A 203 19.63 33.02 -7.54
C GLY A 203 20.50 33.43 -8.72
N THR A 204 21.76 33.78 -8.42
CA THR A 204 22.72 34.36 -9.38
C THR A 204 23.58 33.33 -10.13
N ASN A 205 23.50 32.05 -9.76
CA ASN A 205 24.42 31.02 -10.21
C ASN A 205 23.75 30.04 -11.19
N THR A 206 24.24 29.97 -12.43
CA THR A 206 23.67 29.11 -13.49
C THR A 206 23.76 27.62 -13.20
N THR A 207 24.66 27.18 -12.31
CA THR A 207 24.85 25.75 -11.99
C THR A 207 23.59 25.07 -11.43
N ILE A 208 22.69 25.83 -10.80
CA ILE A 208 21.41 25.32 -10.31
C ILE A 208 20.55 24.69 -11.42
N TYR A 209 20.59 25.24 -12.64
CA TYR A 209 19.80 24.77 -13.79
C TYR A 209 20.62 24.18 -14.95
N THR A 210 21.95 24.27 -14.90
CA THR A 210 22.84 23.72 -15.94
C THR A 210 23.62 22.48 -15.49
N LYS A 211 23.59 22.16 -14.19
CA LYS A 211 24.36 21.05 -13.62
C LYS A 211 23.67 20.31 -12.47
N VAL A 212 22.82 20.97 -11.68
CA VAL A 212 22.20 20.38 -10.49
C VAL A 212 20.80 19.86 -10.80
N PHE A 213 19.86 20.75 -11.12
CA PHE A 213 18.49 20.36 -11.42
C PHE A 213 18.23 20.36 -12.92
N LYS A 214 17.44 19.37 -13.38
CA LYS A 214 17.07 19.16 -14.78
C LYS A 214 15.67 19.70 -15.10
N THR A 215 14.69 19.41 -14.25
CA THR A 215 13.27 19.72 -14.49
C THR A 215 12.61 20.09 -13.18
N PHE A 216 11.81 21.17 -13.16
CA PHE A 216 10.96 21.55 -12.03
C PHE A 216 9.50 21.29 -12.35
N TYR A 217 8.75 20.88 -11.33
CA TYR A 217 7.34 20.55 -11.36
C TYR A 217 6.62 21.30 -10.25
N LEU A 218 5.37 21.70 -10.51
CA LEU A 218 4.45 22.22 -9.50
C LEU A 218 3.36 21.17 -9.29
N THR A 219 3.26 20.58 -8.10
CA THR A 219 2.21 19.60 -7.78
C THR A 219 1.28 20.09 -6.67
N ASP A 220 0.05 19.60 -6.66
CA ASP A 220 -0.83 19.70 -5.50
C ASP A 220 -0.53 18.62 -4.44
N ASP A 221 -1.31 18.62 -3.35
CA ASP A 221 -1.22 17.66 -2.25
C ASP A 221 -1.53 16.21 -2.62
N SER A 222 -2.22 15.95 -3.75
CA SER A 222 -2.41 14.58 -4.27
C SER A 222 -1.21 14.08 -5.07
N GLY A 223 -0.22 14.94 -5.31
CA GLY A 223 0.94 14.66 -6.16
C GLY A 223 0.69 14.90 -7.64
N LYS A 224 -0.50 15.34 -8.05
CA LYS A 224 -0.83 15.68 -9.44
C LYS A 224 0.03 16.86 -9.92
N VAL A 225 0.70 16.69 -11.06
CA VAL A 225 1.43 17.76 -11.74
C VAL A 225 0.42 18.76 -12.34
N LEU A 226 0.57 20.03 -11.96
CA LEU A 226 -0.20 21.16 -12.48
C LEU A 226 0.55 21.85 -13.61
N ALA A 227 1.86 22.05 -13.44
CA ALA A 227 2.77 22.60 -14.44
C ALA A 227 4.17 21.99 -14.27
N GLN A 228 4.95 21.99 -15.34
CA GLN A 228 6.35 21.58 -15.32
C GLN A 228 7.17 22.40 -16.32
N ALA A 229 8.48 22.47 -16.11
CA ALA A 229 9.43 23.03 -17.06
C ALA A 229 10.81 22.39 -16.89
N ASP A 230 11.36 21.88 -17.99
CA ASP A 230 12.78 21.55 -18.07
C ASP A 230 13.58 22.85 -17.91
N LEU A 231 14.64 22.83 -17.14
CA LEU A 231 15.44 24.02 -16.85
C LEU A 231 16.53 24.17 -17.92
N ASN A 232 16.41 25.20 -18.74
CA ASN A 232 17.34 25.51 -19.82
C ASN A 232 17.22 26.99 -20.23
N SER A 233 17.99 27.43 -21.22
CA SER A 233 18.00 28.82 -21.70
C SER A 233 16.68 29.33 -22.29
N ASN A 234 15.72 28.45 -22.60
CA ASN A 234 14.42 28.83 -23.16
C ASN A 234 13.34 29.02 -22.06
N THR A 235 13.55 28.44 -20.88
CA THR A 235 12.59 28.42 -19.76
C THR A 235 13.07 29.25 -18.57
N VAL A 236 14.39 29.35 -18.38
CA VAL A 236 15.03 30.12 -17.32
C VAL A 236 15.47 31.48 -17.89
N VAL A 237 14.85 32.55 -17.42
CA VAL A 237 15.09 33.92 -17.89
C VAL A 237 15.96 34.66 -16.89
N LYS A 238 16.99 35.36 -17.36
CA LYS A 238 17.81 36.23 -16.51
C LYS A 238 17.17 37.62 -16.39
N GLU A 239 16.91 38.06 -15.17
CA GLU A 239 16.47 39.43 -14.87
C GLU A 239 17.48 40.06 -13.90
N SER A 240 18.14 41.14 -14.31
CA SER A 240 19.28 41.73 -13.59
C SER A 240 20.39 40.69 -13.33
N LEU A 241 20.66 40.35 -12.07
CA LEU A 241 21.67 39.35 -11.67
C LEU A 241 21.10 37.95 -11.45
N ASN A 242 19.78 37.80 -11.27
CA ASN A 242 19.14 36.55 -10.88
C ASN A 242 18.52 35.83 -12.08
N TYR A 243 18.38 34.51 -11.95
CA TYR A 243 17.74 33.63 -12.92
C TYR A 243 16.37 33.21 -12.39
N TYR A 244 15.34 33.36 -13.23
CA TYR A 244 13.95 33.08 -12.86
C TYR A 244 13.34 31.99 -13.73
N LEU A 245 12.57 31.11 -13.09
CA LEU A 245 11.67 30.18 -13.76
C LEU A 245 10.23 30.63 -13.57
N THR A 246 9.40 30.56 -14.62
CA THR A 246 7.95 30.76 -14.49
C THR A 246 7.22 29.47 -14.82
N LEU A 247 6.59 28.87 -13.80
CA LEU A 247 5.65 27.76 -13.95
C LEU A 247 4.24 28.36 -14.12
N GLY A 248 3.58 28.06 -15.23
CA GLY A 248 2.29 28.63 -15.59
C GLY A 248 1.54 27.75 -16.60
N GLY A 249 0.46 28.26 -17.18
CA GLY A 249 -0.38 27.48 -18.11
C GLY A 249 -1.31 26.48 -17.41
N PHE A 250 -1.44 26.57 -16.08
CA PHE A 250 -2.34 25.75 -15.28
C PHE A 250 -3.48 26.59 -14.72
N SER A 251 -4.50 25.92 -14.18
CA SER A 251 -5.60 26.53 -13.44
C SER A 251 -5.86 25.71 -12.18
N PHE A 252 -5.65 26.32 -11.02
CA PHE A 252 -5.83 25.69 -9.71
C PHE A 252 -6.85 26.49 -8.90
N ASN A 253 -8.00 25.90 -8.59
CA ASN A 253 -8.99 26.56 -7.75
C ASN A 253 -8.57 26.44 -6.27
N LEU A 254 -8.38 27.58 -5.61
CA LEU A 254 -8.24 27.70 -4.17
C LEU A 254 -9.56 28.26 -3.61
N PRO A 255 -10.44 27.41 -3.05
CA PRO A 255 -11.71 27.85 -2.51
C PRO A 255 -11.54 28.86 -1.38
N LYS A 256 -12.47 29.82 -1.31
CA LYS A 256 -12.61 30.77 -0.21
C LYS A 256 -12.51 30.08 1.15
N ASP A 257 -11.79 30.71 2.07
CA ASP A 257 -11.61 30.28 3.46
C ASP A 257 -10.98 28.89 3.61
N SER A 258 -10.33 28.37 2.57
CA SER A 258 -9.57 27.12 2.61
C SER A 258 -8.05 27.35 2.54
N THR A 259 -7.31 26.45 3.18
CA THR A 259 -5.86 26.30 3.02
C THR A 259 -5.60 25.14 2.05
N LYS A 260 -4.68 25.33 1.10
CA LYS A 260 -4.13 24.27 0.23
C LYS A 260 -2.62 24.43 0.11
N TYR A 261 -1.92 23.36 -0.23
CA TYR A 261 -0.50 23.44 -0.51
C TYR A 261 -0.20 23.13 -1.98
N LEU A 262 0.79 23.85 -2.50
CA LEU A 262 1.48 23.46 -3.72
C LEU A 262 2.95 23.18 -3.38
N TRP A 263 3.52 22.23 -4.10
CA TRP A 263 4.87 21.75 -3.89
C TRP A 263 5.67 21.94 -5.17
N VAL A 264 6.76 22.71 -5.11
CA VAL A 264 7.79 22.63 -6.15
C VAL A 264 8.56 21.35 -5.91
N LYS A 265 8.61 20.51 -6.93
CA LYS A 265 9.41 19.29 -6.98
C LYS A 265 10.45 19.40 -8.09
N ALA A 266 11.56 18.68 -7.97
CA ALA A 266 12.64 18.73 -8.93
C ALA A 266 13.24 17.36 -9.24
N ASP A 267 13.72 17.23 -10.47
CA ASP A 267 14.66 16.20 -10.89
C ASP A 267 16.09 16.72 -10.81
N VAL A 268 17.02 15.91 -10.30
CA VAL A 268 18.46 16.16 -10.22
C VAL A 268 19.16 15.45 -11.38
N TYR A 269 20.24 16.01 -11.92
CA TYR A 269 21.08 15.31 -12.91
C TYR A 269 21.63 14.00 -12.35
N ALA A 270 21.77 12.98 -13.20
CA ALA A 270 22.28 11.66 -12.84
C ALA A 270 23.74 11.68 -12.34
N SER A 271 24.49 12.73 -12.65
CA SER A 271 25.77 13.05 -12.00
C SER A 271 25.92 14.56 -11.84
N VAL A 272 26.29 14.98 -10.65
CA VAL A 272 26.56 16.34 -10.21
C VAL A 272 27.98 16.35 -9.66
N LYS A 273 28.91 17.01 -10.36
CA LYS A 273 30.33 17.07 -9.96
C LYS A 273 30.47 17.48 -8.50
N VAL A 274 31.42 16.90 -7.77
CA VAL A 274 31.64 17.17 -6.32
C VAL A 274 31.74 18.68 -6.00
N ALA A 275 32.36 19.49 -6.86
CA ALA A 275 32.42 20.96 -6.69
C ALA A 275 31.05 21.68 -6.77
N ASP A 276 30.04 21.03 -7.35
CA ASP A 276 28.67 21.49 -7.46
C ASP A 276 27.72 20.80 -6.44
N GLN A 277 28.18 19.80 -5.68
CA GLN A 277 27.47 19.17 -4.55
C GLN A 277 27.51 20.09 -3.31
N THR A 278 26.76 21.18 -3.41
CA THR A 278 26.66 22.23 -2.38
C THR A 278 25.23 22.74 -2.30
N SER A 279 24.84 23.32 -1.16
CA SER A 279 23.46 23.75 -0.92
C SER A 279 22.97 24.79 -1.93
N ARG A 280 21.74 24.61 -2.42
CA ARG A 280 21.07 25.47 -3.39
C ARG A 280 19.83 26.09 -2.77
N THR A 281 19.68 27.39 -2.97
CA THR A 281 18.54 28.15 -2.44
C THR A 281 17.56 28.43 -3.56
N ILE A 282 16.32 27.98 -3.38
CA ILE A 282 15.19 28.26 -4.26
C ILE A 282 14.29 29.23 -3.51
N THR A 283 13.95 30.34 -4.14
CA THR A 283 13.24 31.45 -3.51
C THR A 283 11.92 31.70 -4.23
N LEU A 284 10.84 31.87 -3.48
CA LEU A 284 9.63 32.51 -3.98
C LEU A 284 9.81 34.02 -3.78
N PRO A 285 9.99 34.83 -4.84
CA PRO A 285 10.08 36.28 -4.71
C PRO A 285 8.72 36.86 -4.26
N ALA A 286 8.74 38.11 -3.78
CA ALA A 286 7.50 38.86 -3.59
C ALA A 286 6.72 38.92 -4.92
N ASN A 287 5.39 38.81 -4.85
CA ASN A 287 4.48 38.69 -6.00
C ASN A 287 4.76 37.47 -6.92
N GLY A 288 5.48 36.47 -6.40
CA GLY A 288 5.89 35.26 -7.12
C GLY A 288 4.70 34.44 -7.63
N VAL A 289 3.63 34.32 -6.83
CA VAL A 289 2.37 33.68 -7.22
C VAL A 289 1.38 34.72 -7.76
N ARG A 290 0.68 34.37 -8.84
CA ARG A 290 -0.50 35.11 -9.34
C ARG A 290 -1.69 34.16 -9.46
N GLY A 291 -2.83 34.61 -8.95
CA GLY A 291 -4.13 34.05 -9.26
C GLY A 291 -5.15 35.15 -9.56
N THR A 292 -6.26 34.80 -10.16
CA THR A 292 -7.36 35.73 -10.43
C THR A 292 -8.51 35.44 -9.44
N ASP A 293 -9.05 36.47 -8.80
CA ASP A 293 -10.14 36.33 -7.83
C ASP A 293 -11.53 36.18 -8.48
N GLY A 294 -12.56 35.99 -7.64
CA GLY A 294 -13.95 35.90 -8.09
C GLY A 294 -14.47 37.14 -8.83
N ALA A 295 -13.75 38.26 -8.80
CA ALA A 295 -14.04 39.52 -9.46
C ALA A 295 -13.24 39.71 -10.77
N GLY A 296 -12.40 38.75 -11.14
CA GLY A 296 -11.54 38.86 -12.32
C GLY A 296 -10.28 39.71 -12.10
N ILE A 297 -9.96 40.10 -10.86
CA ILE A 297 -8.76 40.87 -10.53
C ILE A 297 -7.60 39.94 -10.22
N ASP A 298 -6.41 40.27 -10.73
CA ASP A 298 -5.19 39.54 -10.43
C ASP A 298 -4.67 39.86 -9.03
N GLN A 299 -4.65 38.84 -8.19
CA GLN A 299 -4.07 38.85 -6.84
C GLN A 299 -2.64 38.30 -6.88
N TYR A 300 -1.73 38.96 -6.16
CA TYR A 300 -0.30 38.65 -6.11
C TYR A 300 0.16 38.39 -4.68
N SER A 301 1.02 37.38 -4.50
CA SER A 301 1.52 36.95 -3.18
C SER A 301 2.82 36.14 -3.36
N PRO A 302 3.71 36.00 -2.36
CA PRO A 302 3.72 36.66 -1.05
C PRO A 302 4.05 38.15 -1.13
N SER A 303 3.83 38.90 -0.04
CA SER A 303 4.25 40.30 0.08
C SER A 303 5.76 40.47 0.32
N SER A 304 6.43 39.45 0.88
CA SER A 304 7.88 39.37 1.05
C SER A 304 8.41 38.04 0.51
N SER A 305 9.65 38.03 0.01
CA SER A 305 10.26 36.81 -0.50
C SER A 305 10.58 35.82 0.62
N PHE A 306 10.39 34.52 0.36
CA PHE A 306 10.88 33.45 1.24
C PHE A 306 11.66 32.39 0.46
N SER A 307 12.59 31.73 1.15
CA SER A 307 13.52 30.80 0.54
C SER A 307 13.50 29.43 1.22
N GLN A 308 13.86 28.41 0.44
CA GLN A 308 14.22 27.08 0.93
C GLN A 308 15.63 26.76 0.44
N SER A 309 16.52 26.36 1.35
CA SER A 309 17.82 25.81 0.99
C SER A 309 17.76 24.29 1.01
N ILE A 310 18.34 23.66 -0.01
CA ILE A 310 18.37 22.22 -0.23
C ILE A 310 19.84 21.83 -0.44
N SER A 311 20.38 20.96 0.41
CA SER A 311 21.69 20.35 0.21
C SER A 311 21.67 19.43 -1.01
N ILE A 312 22.73 19.49 -1.82
CA ILE A 312 22.95 18.58 -2.94
C ILE A 312 24.11 17.69 -2.54
N ASP A 313 23.84 16.41 -2.39
CA ASP A 313 24.86 15.41 -2.09
C ASP A 313 25.08 14.51 -3.32
N GLY A 314 26.22 13.82 -3.34
CA GLY A 314 26.41 12.68 -4.23
C GLY A 314 25.45 11.52 -3.94
N THR A 315 25.48 10.56 -4.86
CA THR A 315 24.89 9.23 -4.71
C THR A 315 25.41 8.51 -3.44
N LEU A 316 24.63 7.55 -2.94
CA LEU A 316 24.96 6.75 -1.74
C LEU A 316 25.36 5.31 -2.06
N ILE A 317 25.65 5.00 -3.33
CA ILE A 317 26.08 3.68 -3.82
C ILE A 317 27.28 3.09 -3.04
N ASP A 318 28.29 3.90 -2.71
CA ASP A 318 29.47 3.50 -1.92
C ASP A 318 29.14 3.23 -0.45
N SER A 319 27.94 3.63 -0.03
CA SER A 319 27.42 3.47 1.32
C SER A 319 26.29 2.44 1.39
N ALA A 320 25.99 1.74 0.28
CA ALA A 320 24.97 0.71 0.19
C ALA A 320 25.14 -0.35 1.29
N ALA A 321 24.04 -0.87 1.79
CA ALA A 321 24.05 -1.86 2.87
C ALA A 321 22.96 -2.91 2.70
N LEU A 322 23.30 -4.15 3.03
CA LEU A 322 22.35 -5.24 3.16
C LEU A 322 22.15 -5.56 4.65
N LYS A 323 20.90 -5.51 5.12
CA LYS A 323 20.50 -5.87 6.49
C LYS A 323 19.82 -7.23 6.50
N LEU A 324 20.32 -8.11 7.36
CA LEU A 324 19.78 -9.45 7.61
C LEU A 324 19.16 -9.50 9.01
N SER A 325 17.92 -9.99 9.11
CA SER A 325 17.23 -10.23 10.39
C SER A 325 16.25 -11.40 10.32
N THR A 326 15.95 -12.07 11.43
CA THR A 326 14.79 -12.98 11.50
C THR A 326 13.50 -12.19 11.26
N ASN A 327 12.62 -12.69 10.38
CA ASN A 327 11.35 -12.03 10.07
C ASN A 327 10.35 -12.19 11.24
N ALA A 328 9.50 -11.20 11.46
CA ALA A 328 8.52 -11.22 12.57
C ALA A 328 7.52 -12.40 12.48
N SER A 329 7.17 -12.80 11.25
CA SER A 329 6.31 -13.94 10.91
C SER A 329 7.09 -15.27 10.81
N ASN A 330 8.33 -15.32 11.29
CA ASN A 330 9.10 -16.57 11.36
C ASN A 330 8.32 -17.68 12.11
N VAL A 331 8.47 -18.90 11.59
CA VAL A 331 7.88 -20.12 12.13
C VAL A 331 8.23 -20.26 13.62
N LYS A 332 7.22 -20.62 14.42
CA LYS A 332 7.38 -20.82 15.86
C LYS A 332 7.84 -22.24 16.14
N ALA A 333 8.51 -22.43 17.27
CA ALA A 333 8.90 -23.74 17.75
C ALA A 333 7.67 -24.67 17.78
N THR A 334 7.83 -25.88 17.28
CA THR A 334 6.77 -26.91 17.21
C THR A 334 7.41 -28.28 17.06
N ASP A 335 6.65 -29.32 17.38
CA ASP A 335 6.96 -30.68 16.95
C ASP A 335 6.63 -30.81 15.44
N LEU A 336 7.64 -31.12 14.63
CA LEU A 336 7.51 -31.57 13.24
C LEU A 336 7.39 -33.09 13.25
N VAL A 337 6.21 -33.59 12.88
CA VAL A 337 5.97 -35.03 12.75
C VAL A 337 6.21 -35.42 11.31
N ALA A 338 7.25 -36.22 11.09
CA ALA A 338 7.71 -36.71 9.80
C ALA A 338 7.09 -38.08 9.52
N ALA A 339 5.87 -38.03 8.97
CA ALA A 339 5.03 -39.16 8.58
C ALA A 339 4.46 -38.98 7.16
N ASP A 340 5.16 -38.23 6.30
CA ASP A 340 4.84 -38.13 4.88
C ASP A 340 5.74 -39.12 4.11
N GLY A 341 5.21 -39.77 3.07
CA GLY A 341 6.01 -40.60 2.14
C GLY A 341 5.57 -42.06 2.03
N SER A 342 6.40 -42.90 1.39
CA SER A 342 6.15 -44.35 1.25
C SER A 342 6.72 -45.21 2.38
N ASP A 343 7.54 -44.59 3.24
CA ASP A 343 8.34 -45.27 4.27
C ASP A 343 8.15 -44.63 5.68
N ASP A 344 7.11 -43.79 5.86
CA ASP A 344 6.56 -43.26 7.14
C ASP A 344 7.51 -42.62 8.18
N ASP A 345 8.73 -42.25 7.80
CA ASP A 345 9.72 -41.54 8.65
C ASP A 345 10.28 -40.25 7.98
N GLU A 346 9.54 -39.62 7.05
CA GLU A 346 9.98 -38.46 6.22
C GLU A 346 9.06 -37.23 6.30
N LEU A 347 9.57 -36.04 5.94
CA LEU A 347 8.78 -34.80 5.79
C LEU A 347 9.42 -33.90 4.75
N ASP A 348 8.68 -33.51 3.71
CA ASP A 348 9.17 -32.66 2.62
C ASP A 348 8.75 -31.20 2.77
N GLY A 349 9.64 -30.27 2.41
CA GLY A 349 9.34 -28.84 2.37
C GLY A 349 8.98 -28.21 3.73
N ALA A 350 9.49 -28.74 4.84
CA ALA A 350 9.25 -28.21 6.18
C ALA A 350 9.89 -26.82 6.36
N THR A 351 9.08 -25.79 6.61
CA THR A 351 9.59 -24.43 6.87
C THR A 351 10.36 -24.38 8.19
N VAL A 352 11.60 -23.90 8.16
CA VAL A 352 12.50 -23.80 9.33
C VAL A 352 13.00 -22.38 9.63
N LEU A 353 12.94 -21.46 8.66
CA LEU A 353 13.27 -20.05 8.85
C LEU A 353 12.52 -19.17 7.85
N VAL A 354 11.99 -18.05 8.33
CA VAL A 354 11.66 -16.87 7.52
C VAL A 354 12.56 -15.72 7.97
N PHE A 355 13.24 -15.08 7.02
CA PHE A 355 14.20 -14.02 7.28
C PHE A 355 14.02 -12.85 6.32
N ASP A 356 14.42 -11.66 6.78
CA ASP A 356 14.37 -10.44 6.01
C ASP A 356 15.76 -10.07 5.49
N LEU A 357 15.83 -9.75 4.20
CA LEU A 357 16.93 -9.03 3.58
C LEU A 357 16.44 -7.63 3.16
N LYS A 358 17.07 -6.58 3.68
CA LYS A 358 16.75 -5.19 3.31
C LYS A 358 17.95 -4.52 2.67
N ALA A 359 17.77 -4.06 1.42
CA ALA A 359 18.69 -3.16 0.76
C ALA A 359 18.48 -1.74 1.28
N GLU A 360 19.55 -1.02 1.63
CA GLU A 360 19.50 0.37 2.07
C GLU A 360 20.41 1.25 1.22
N LYS A 361 19.93 2.46 0.90
CA LYS A 361 20.65 3.54 0.18
C LYS A 361 20.99 3.27 -1.29
N ASP A 362 21.09 2.01 -1.71
CA ASP A 362 21.11 1.56 -3.10
C ASP A 362 20.33 0.25 -3.25
N ALA A 363 20.08 -0.19 -4.49
CA ALA A 363 19.73 -1.57 -4.77
C ALA A 363 20.92 -2.49 -4.47
N VAL A 364 20.63 -3.73 -4.10
CA VAL A 364 21.65 -4.74 -3.77
C VAL A 364 21.34 -6.02 -4.54
N THR A 365 22.31 -6.51 -5.29
CA THR A 365 22.31 -7.84 -5.88
C THR A 365 22.88 -8.82 -4.86
N VAL A 366 22.18 -9.92 -4.59
CA VAL A 366 22.70 -11.05 -3.80
C VAL A 366 23.09 -12.15 -4.79
N THR A 367 24.34 -12.58 -4.78
CA THR A 367 24.87 -13.60 -5.71
C THR A 367 24.84 -14.99 -5.08
N ASP A 368 25.24 -15.08 -3.81
CA ASP A 368 25.34 -16.33 -3.05
C ASP A 368 24.75 -16.14 -1.65
N LEU A 369 24.04 -17.14 -1.17
CA LEU A 369 23.58 -17.20 0.22
C LEU A 369 23.76 -18.61 0.77
N SER A 370 24.41 -18.75 1.91
CA SER A 370 24.49 -20.00 2.66
C SER A 370 23.69 -19.93 3.96
N ALA A 371 23.15 -21.07 4.38
CA ALA A 371 22.49 -21.24 5.66
C ALA A 371 23.03 -22.47 6.39
N THR A 372 22.98 -22.46 7.71
CA THR A 372 23.36 -23.60 8.56
C THR A 372 22.11 -24.20 9.19
N ILE A 373 21.79 -25.44 8.85
CA ILE A 373 20.74 -26.25 9.45
C ILE A 373 21.39 -27.11 10.55
N ALA A 374 21.45 -26.57 11.76
CA ALA A 374 22.08 -27.24 12.90
C ALA A 374 21.16 -28.32 13.48
N LYS A 375 21.62 -29.58 13.47
CA LYS A 375 20.99 -30.69 14.19
C LYS A 375 21.57 -30.79 15.61
N THR A 376 20.70 -30.88 16.61
CA THR A 376 21.05 -31.33 17.97
C THR A 376 20.11 -32.46 18.42
N GLY A 377 20.37 -33.04 19.59
CA GLY A 377 19.64 -34.23 20.06
C GLY A 377 20.13 -35.53 19.41
N THR A 378 19.78 -36.66 20.05
CA THR A 378 20.26 -38.00 19.73
C THR A 378 19.38 -38.78 18.76
N GLY A 379 18.26 -38.21 18.31
CA GLY A 379 17.39 -38.81 17.30
C GLY A 379 18.09 -39.05 15.95
N ALA A 380 17.51 -39.93 15.13
CA ALA A 380 18.08 -40.26 13.82
C ALA A 380 17.76 -39.21 12.74
N ALA A 381 16.68 -38.43 12.90
CA ALA A 381 16.16 -37.55 11.86
C ALA A 381 17.22 -36.55 11.36
N THR A 382 17.45 -36.49 10.05
CA THR A 382 18.37 -35.55 9.39
C THR A 382 17.63 -34.69 8.38
N ALA A 383 17.97 -33.40 8.32
CA ALA A 383 17.64 -32.58 7.16
C ALA A 383 18.66 -32.90 6.05
N THR A 384 18.19 -33.24 4.85
CA THR A 384 19.03 -33.73 3.75
C THR A 384 19.14 -32.73 2.60
N LYS A 385 18.07 -32.01 2.30
CA LYS A 385 18.01 -30.99 1.24
C LYS A 385 17.33 -29.73 1.76
N ALA A 386 17.73 -28.56 1.26
CA ALA A 386 17.08 -27.30 1.58
C ALA A 386 16.68 -26.54 0.31
N TYR A 387 15.74 -25.61 0.49
CA TYR A 387 15.13 -24.79 -0.54
C TYR A 387 14.94 -23.39 -0.02
N ILE A 388 15.06 -22.40 -0.90
CA ILE A 388 14.83 -20.98 -0.57
C ILE A 388 13.79 -20.36 -1.50
N PHE A 389 12.85 -19.60 -0.93
CA PHE A 389 11.67 -19.07 -1.62
C PHE A 389 11.48 -17.56 -1.37
N ASP A 390 11.03 -16.84 -2.41
CA ASP A 390 10.38 -15.52 -2.32
C ASP A 390 8.86 -15.73 -2.51
N GLY A 391 8.11 -15.67 -1.41
CA GLY A 391 6.69 -16.03 -1.39
C GLY A 391 6.45 -17.49 -1.80
N SER A 392 5.79 -17.69 -2.94
CA SER A 392 5.57 -19.02 -3.53
C SER A 392 6.61 -19.43 -4.57
N THR A 393 7.50 -18.51 -4.98
CA THR A 393 8.50 -18.75 -6.02
C THR A 393 9.75 -19.33 -5.38
N MET A 394 10.12 -20.55 -5.78
CA MET A 394 11.41 -21.13 -5.43
C MET A 394 12.51 -20.37 -6.17
N LEU A 395 13.53 -19.92 -5.43
CA LEU A 395 14.72 -19.28 -6.00
C LEU A 395 15.77 -20.35 -6.32
N ASP A 396 16.09 -21.20 -5.34
CA ASP A 396 17.08 -22.28 -5.49
C ASP A 396 16.82 -23.46 -4.51
N SER A 397 17.49 -24.59 -4.73
CA SER A 397 17.54 -25.74 -3.83
C SER A 397 18.89 -26.46 -3.90
N ALA A 398 19.46 -26.81 -2.75
CA ALA A 398 20.73 -27.51 -2.66
C ALA A 398 20.76 -28.53 -1.51
N ASP A 399 21.59 -29.55 -1.67
CA ASP A 399 21.78 -30.59 -0.65
C ASP A 399 22.52 -30.03 0.57
N ILE A 400 22.12 -30.46 1.77
CA ILE A 400 22.72 -30.03 3.03
C ILE A 400 23.99 -30.87 3.28
N ASN A 401 25.11 -30.21 3.54
CA ASN A 401 26.35 -30.91 3.91
C ASN A 401 26.17 -31.62 5.27
N SER A 402 26.13 -32.94 5.24
CA SER A 402 25.86 -33.78 6.43
C SER A 402 26.91 -33.67 7.56
N SER A 403 28.10 -33.12 7.29
CA SER A 403 29.16 -32.93 8.28
C SER A 403 29.11 -31.57 8.97
N THR A 404 28.58 -30.53 8.30
CA THR A 404 28.58 -29.14 8.81
C THR A 404 27.18 -28.56 9.03
N GLY A 405 26.14 -29.20 8.47
CA GLY A 405 24.79 -28.64 8.38
C GLY A 405 24.66 -27.47 7.40
N VAL A 406 25.73 -27.09 6.68
CA VAL A 406 25.70 -25.95 5.76
C VAL A 406 25.09 -26.36 4.43
N VAL A 407 24.19 -25.53 3.93
CA VAL A 407 23.71 -25.52 2.54
C VAL A 407 24.10 -24.18 1.91
N ALA A 408 24.55 -24.22 0.66
CA ALA A 408 24.88 -23.05 -0.14
C ALA A 408 23.90 -22.97 -1.32
N PHE A 409 23.28 -21.80 -1.50
CA PHE A 409 22.34 -21.51 -2.56
C PHE A 409 22.95 -20.51 -3.55
N ASP A 410 22.76 -20.80 -4.84
CA ASP A 410 23.01 -19.84 -5.92
C ASP A 410 21.79 -18.91 -5.99
N MET A 411 22.00 -17.60 -5.80
CA MET A 411 20.90 -16.64 -5.82
C MET A 411 20.61 -16.11 -7.23
N ASN A 412 21.40 -16.48 -8.24
CA ASN A 412 21.24 -16.09 -9.64
C ASN A 412 20.97 -14.57 -9.77
N ASP A 413 21.87 -13.79 -9.17
CA ASP A 413 21.83 -12.32 -9.12
C ASP A 413 20.48 -11.75 -8.61
N TYR A 414 20.02 -12.21 -7.45
CA TYR A 414 18.75 -11.78 -6.85
C TYR A 414 18.81 -10.29 -6.42
N VAL A 415 18.21 -9.42 -7.22
CA VAL A 415 18.19 -7.97 -6.97
C VAL A 415 17.10 -7.56 -5.99
N ILE A 416 17.52 -6.95 -4.88
CA ILE A 416 16.66 -6.26 -3.92
C ILE A 416 16.72 -4.76 -4.22
N ALA A 417 15.59 -4.16 -4.59
CA ALA A 417 15.52 -2.74 -4.90
C ALA A 417 15.82 -1.86 -3.68
N LYS A 418 16.33 -0.65 -3.93
CA LYS A 418 16.70 0.33 -2.90
C LYS A 418 15.59 0.57 -1.87
N ASP A 419 15.96 0.51 -0.60
CA ASP A 419 15.10 0.73 0.58
C ASP A 419 13.91 -0.25 0.69
N VAL A 420 13.95 -1.38 -0.05
CA VAL A 420 12.98 -2.49 0.02
C VAL A 420 13.49 -3.60 0.94
N THR A 421 12.59 -4.16 1.75
CA THR A 421 12.78 -5.41 2.48
C THR A 421 12.13 -6.57 1.71
N LYS A 422 12.86 -7.68 1.56
CA LYS A 422 12.38 -8.96 1.03
C LYS A 422 12.38 -10.01 2.14
N ALA A 423 11.23 -10.64 2.35
CA ALA A 423 11.07 -11.75 3.28
C ALA A 423 11.25 -13.08 2.51
N LEU A 424 12.34 -13.79 2.79
CA LEU A 424 12.67 -15.08 2.17
C LEU A 424 12.44 -16.23 3.17
N THR A 425 12.08 -17.40 2.64
CA THR A 425 11.75 -18.59 3.44
C THR A 425 12.68 -19.75 3.11
N ILE A 426 13.29 -20.35 4.13
CA ILE A 426 14.01 -21.62 4.02
C ILE A 426 13.09 -22.77 4.43
N LYS A 427 13.05 -23.79 3.56
CA LYS A 427 12.41 -25.08 3.80
C LYS A 427 13.44 -26.20 3.71
N VAL A 428 13.19 -27.32 4.38
CA VAL A 428 14.05 -28.51 4.34
C VAL A 428 13.26 -29.80 4.17
N ASP A 429 13.89 -30.78 3.53
CA ASP A 429 13.42 -32.16 3.50
C ASP A 429 14.11 -32.94 4.63
N ILE A 430 13.31 -33.71 5.36
CA ILE A 430 13.70 -34.46 6.55
C ILE A 430 13.58 -35.95 6.25
N ARG A 431 14.58 -36.72 6.68
CA ARG A 431 14.68 -38.17 6.45
C ARG A 431 15.06 -38.91 7.73
N SER A 432 14.67 -40.19 7.79
CA SER A 432 15.02 -41.12 8.88
C SER A 432 14.63 -40.61 10.27
N ALA A 433 13.45 -40.01 10.39
CA ALA A 433 12.88 -39.73 11.69
C ALA A 433 12.68 -41.02 12.51
N ASN A 434 12.59 -40.91 13.83
CA ASN A 434 12.23 -42.03 14.69
C ASN A 434 11.60 -41.52 15.99
N SER A 435 11.34 -42.44 16.93
CA SER A 435 10.75 -42.11 18.24
C SER A 435 11.62 -41.23 19.13
N THR A 436 12.92 -41.12 18.84
CA THR A 436 13.86 -40.27 19.58
C THR A 436 13.95 -38.91 18.90
N ALA A 437 13.70 -37.83 19.65
CA ALA A 437 13.69 -36.48 19.09
C ALA A 437 15.05 -36.06 18.52
N SER A 438 15.01 -35.45 17.34
CA SER A 438 16.06 -34.56 16.82
C SER A 438 15.58 -33.12 16.91
N ASN A 439 16.49 -32.17 17.06
CA ASN A 439 16.17 -30.75 17.06
C ASN A 439 16.85 -30.07 15.88
N LEU A 440 16.12 -29.31 15.07
CA LEU A 440 16.67 -28.53 13.95
C LEU A 440 16.55 -27.03 14.24
N VAL A 441 17.62 -26.28 13.96
CA VAL A 441 17.65 -24.81 13.99
C VAL A 441 18.35 -24.32 12.73
N ALA A 442 17.66 -23.49 11.94
CA ALA A 442 18.25 -22.82 10.78
C ALA A 442 18.85 -21.47 11.17
N THR A 443 20.07 -21.17 10.73
CA THR A 443 20.75 -19.88 11.00
C THR A 443 21.46 -19.36 9.75
N ILE A 444 21.40 -18.05 9.55
CA ILE A 444 22.16 -17.29 8.55
C ILE A 444 22.90 -16.18 9.29
N THR A 445 24.19 -16.04 9.04
CA THR A 445 25.02 -14.93 9.50
C THR A 445 25.47 -14.08 8.33
N SER A 446 25.80 -12.81 8.55
CA SER A 446 26.22 -11.91 7.46
C SER A 446 27.46 -12.37 6.68
N GLY A 447 28.32 -13.21 7.27
CA GLY A 447 29.47 -13.80 6.58
C GLY A 447 29.12 -14.95 5.63
N GLN A 448 27.84 -15.34 5.53
CA GLN A 448 27.32 -16.37 4.62
C GLN A 448 26.60 -15.77 3.40
N ILE A 449 26.71 -14.45 3.17
CA ILE A 449 26.04 -13.76 2.06
C ILE A 449 27.10 -13.02 1.23
N THR A 450 27.13 -13.29 -0.07
CA THR A 450 27.85 -12.50 -1.06
C THR A 450 26.86 -11.55 -1.74
N SER A 451 27.20 -10.26 -1.79
CA SER A 451 26.33 -9.24 -2.37
C SER A 451 27.11 -8.05 -2.92
N GLU A 452 26.51 -7.31 -3.85
CA GLU A 452 27.10 -6.13 -4.50
C GLU A 452 26.07 -5.01 -4.69
N ASN A 453 26.54 -3.78 -4.86
CA ASN A 453 25.71 -2.61 -5.18
C ASN A 453 25.38 -2.56 -6.68
N SER A 454 24.60 -1.56 -7.11
CA SER A 454 24.23 -1.40 -8.53
C SER A 454 25.38 -1.09 -9.50
N GLU A 455 26.60 -0.85 -8.99
CA GLU A 455 27.84 -0.70 -9.78
C GLU A 455 28.76 -1.93 -9.72
N GLY A 456 28.34 -3.04 -9.11
CA GLY A 456 29.15 -4.26 -8.98
C GLY A 456 30.25 -4.18 -7.90
N SER A 457 30.15 -3.23 -6.97
CA SER A 457 31.05 -3.17 -5.81
C SER A 457 30.52 -4.03 -4.66
N THR A 458 31.35 -4.92 -4.14
CA THR A 458 30.98 -5.85 -3.05
C THR A 458 30.49 -5.11 -1.80
N ILE A 459 29.32 -5.50 -1.30
CA ILE A 459 28.73 -5.05 -0.04
C ILE A 459 28.91 -6.14 1.01
N THR A 460 29.39 -5.75 2.20
CA THR A 460 29.33 -6.61 3.39
C THR A 460 27.94 -6.52 4.02
N ALA A 461 27.22 -7.64 4.04
CA ALA A 461 25.95 -7.74 4.77
C ALA A 461 26.15 -7.51 6.28
N SER A 462 25.07 -7.22 7.01
CA SER A 462 25.13 -7.03 8.46
C SER A 462 23.88 -7.56 9.17
N GLY A 463 24.09 -8.19 10.33
CA GLY A 463 23.04 -8.85 11.11
C GLY A 463 23.06 -10.37 10.99
N SER A 464 22.00 -11.00 11.46
CA SER A 464 21.84 -12.46 11.52
C SER A 464 20.36 -12.82 11.59
N ALA A 465 20.01 -13.96 11.01
CA ALA A 465 18.70 -14.58 11.17
C ALA A 465 18.86 -15.97 11.78
N THR A 466 18.07 -16.27 12.81
CA THR A 466 18.02 -17.58 13.47
C THR A 466 16.57 -17.99 13.64
N GLY A 467 16.26 -19.22 13.25
CA GLY A 467 14.96 -19.86 13.38
C GLY A 467 14.68 -20.30 14.82
N GLU A 468 13.44 -20.70 15.07
CA GLU A 468 13.09 -21.36 16.32
C GLU A 468 13.48 -22.85 16.27
N THR A 469 13.61 -23.49 17.43
CA THR A 469 13.91 -24.93 17.48
C THR A 469 12.71 -25.75 17.04
N MET A 470 12.89 -26.53 15.97
CA MET A 470 11.90 -27.47 15.45
C MET A 470 12.23 -28.87 15.97
N VAL A 471 11.30 -29.51 16.67
CA VAL A 471 11.50 -30.83 17.29
C VAL A 471 10.98 -31.90 16.35
N VAL A 472 11.85 -32.71 15.77
CA VAL A 472 11.52 -33.71 14.76
C VAL A 472 11.31 -35.09 15.39
N ARG A 473 10.20 -35.73 15.03
CA ARG A 473 9.79 -37.10 15.43
C ARG A 473 9.13 -37.79 14.24
N ASN A 474 9.05 -39.12 14.21
CA ASN A 474 8.28 -39.81 13.17
C ASN A 474 6.77 -39.86 13.44
N ALA A 475 6.37 -40.04 14.70
CA ALA A 475 4.97 -40.00 15.10
C ALA A 475 4.77 -39.12 16.34
N GLY A 476 3.55 -38.58 16.50
CA GLY A 476 3.18 -37.81 17.67
C GLY A 476 1.96 -36.92 17.48
N VAL A 477 1.90 -35.84 18.25
CA VAL A 477 0.81 -34.88 18.22
C VAL A 477 1.27 -33.51 17.73
N SER A 478 0.58 -32.98 16.73
CA SER A 478 0.64 -31.56 16.39
C SER A 478 -0.24 -30.77 17.37
N ILE A 479 0.34 -29.75 18.01
CA ILE A 479 -0.29 -28.99 19.10
C ILE A 479 -0.37 -27.51 18.71
N ALA A 480 -1.56 -26.93 18.78
CA ALA A 480 -1.80 -25.51 18.51
C ALA A 480 -2.80 -24.90 19.50
N LEU A 481 -2.75 -23.58 19.69
CA LEU A 481 -3.78 -22.84 20.43
C LEU A 481 -4.92 -22.42 19.52
N VAL A 482 -6.15 -22.55 20.01
CA VAL A 482 -7.38 -22.04 19.39
C VAL A 482 -7.77 -20.73 20.06
N GLY A 483 -7.20 -19.64 19.56
CA GLY A 483 -7.36 -18.30 20.13
C GLY A 483 -6.40 -18.01 21.30
N THR A 484 -6.47 -16.78 21.81
CA THR A 484 -5.56 -16.30 22.87
C THR A 484 -5.90 -16.91 24.23
N PRO A 485 -4.93 -17.46 24.98
CA PRO A 485 -5.15 -17.89 26.36
C PRO A 485 -5.64 -16.75 27.25
N SER A 486 -6.64 -17.02 28.08
CA SER A 486 -7.27 -16.02 28.95
C SER A 486 -7.02 -16.33 30.43
N ILE A 487 -7.09 -15.30 31.27
CA ILE A 487 -7.05 -15.45 32.72
C ILE A 487 -8.14 -14.59 33.36
N THR A 488 -8.87 -15.16 34.30
CA THR A 488 -9.96 -14.48 35.01
C THR A 488 -9.83 -14.70 36.51
N LYS A 489 -10.26 -13.71 37.29
CA LYS A 489 -10.36 -13.76 38.74
C LYS A 489 -11.82 -13.92 39.14
N GLY A 490 -12.15 -15.04 39.76
CA GLY A 490 -13.44 -15.28 40.41
C GLY A 490 -13.48 -14.71 41.83
N ILE A 491 -14.70 -14.46 42.32
CA ILE A 491 -14.99 -14.18 43.73
C ILE A 491 -15.62 -15.45 44.30
N TYR A 492 -15.02 -16.00 45.35
CA TYR A 492 -15.64 -17.03 46.18
C TYR A 492 -15.70 -16.52 47.62
N GLU A 493 -16.91 -16.36 48.15
CA GLU A 493 -17.14 -16.07 49.56
C GLU A 493 -17.84 -17.26 50.20
N ASN A 494 -17.19 -17.85 51.20
CA ASN A 494 -17.82 -18.80 52.10
C ASN A 494 -17.22 -18.63 53.50
N ASN A 495 -18.09 -18.47 54.51
CA ASN A 495 -17.76 -18.49 55.95
C ASN A 495 -16.44 -17.80 56.35
N ASN A 496 -16.32 -16.52 56.00
CA ASN A 496 -15.28 -15.60 56.50
C ASN A 496 -13.83 -15.90 56.08
N LEU A 497 -13.62 -16.76 55.07
CA LEU A 497 -12.34 -16.94 54.37
C LEU A 497 -12.51 -16.57 52.89
N SER A 498 -12.22 -15.32 52.55
CA SER A 498 -12.16 -14.90 51.14
C SER A 498 -10.88 -15.46 50.51
N THR A 499 -11.02 -16.31 49.49
CA THR A 499 -9.94 -16.69 48.56
C THR A 499 -10.40 -16.32 47.16
N SER A 500 -9.70 -15.40 46.50
CA SER A 500 -9.99 -15.12 45.08
C SER A 500 -9.40 -16.23 44.23
N THR A 501 -10.24 -17.06 43.62
CA THR A 501 -9.81 -18.09 42.68
C THR A 501 -9.40 -17.46 41.36
N VAL A 502 -8.26 -17.87 40.81
CA VAL A 502 -7.84 -17.51 39.45
C VAL A 502 -8.02 -18.71 38.55
N THR A 503 -8.63 -18.50 37.39
CA THR A 503 -8.79 -19.50 36.34
C THR A 503 -8.07 -19.00 35.09
N ALA A 504 -6.98 -19.65 34.73
CA ALA A 504 -6.38 -19.54 33.42
C ALA A 504 -7.02 -20.57 32.49
N SER A 505 -7.41 -20.15 31.28
CA SER A 505 -8.13 -20.97 30.31
C SER A 505 -7.41 -21.00 28.97
N PHE A 506 -7.22 -22.21 28.46
CA PHE A 506 -6.55 -22.54 27.21
C PHE A 506 -7.51 -23.39 26.36
N SER A 507 -7.44 -23.25 25.05
CA SER A 507 -8.14 -24.10 24.10
C SER A 507 -7.08 -24.72 23.20
N VAL A 508 -6.78 -26.01 23.41
CA VAL A 508 -5.62 -26.68 22.81
C VAL A 508 -6.12 -27.63 21.73
N LYS A 509 -5.77 -27.35 20.47
CA LYS A 509 -5.99 -28.26 19.36
C LYS A 509 -4.86 -29.29 19.34
N LEU A 510 -5.24 -30.56 19.31
CA LEU A 510 -4.37 -31.73 19.21
C LEU A 510 -4.74 -32.47 17.93
N LYS A 511 -3.77 -32.80 17.07
CA LYS A 511 -3.93 -33.71 15.93
C LYS A 511 -2.91 -34.84 16.04
N ALA A 512 -3.37 -36.10 16.00
CA ALA A 512 -2.49 -37.26 15.92
C ALA A 512 -1.93 -37.40 14.49
N VAL A 513 -0.63 -37.65 14.36
CA VAL A 513 0.08 -37.76 13.08
C VAL A 513 1.06 -38.93 13.15
N GLY A 514 1.09 -39.77 12.10
CA GLY A 514 1.98 -40.93 11.95
C GLY A 514 1.62 -42.16 12.81
N ASN A 515 0.93 -41.99 13.94
CA ASN A 515 0.31 -43.09 14.69
C ASN A 515 -0.92 -42.60 15.50
N ASP A 516 -1.68 -43.54 16.06
CA ASP A 516 -2.60 -43.29 17.16
C ASP A 516 -1.84 -42.69 18.36
N VAL A 517 -2.44 -41.71 19.06
CA VAL A 517 -1.83 -41.02 20.22
C VAL A 517 -2.71 -41.15 21.46
N PHE A 518 -2.09 -41.49 22.58
CA PHE A 518 -2.74 -41.75 23.86
C PHE A 518 -2.47 -40.61 24.85
N PHE A 519 -3.52 -40.17 25.55
CA PHE A 519 -3.52 -39.08 26.52
C PHE A 519 -4.22 -39.51 27.82
N GLY A 520 -4.06 -38.72 28.88
CA GLY A 520 -4.53 -39.07 30.23
C GLY A 520 -3.53 -39.96 30.96
N THR A 521 -3.98 -40.63 32.03
CA THR A 521 -3.06 -41.33 32.94
C THR A 521 -2.50 -42.65 32.40
N GLN A 522 -3.02 -43.16 31.27
CA GLN A 522 -2.36 -44.23 30.50
C GLN A 522 -1.00 -43.82 29.93
N SER A 523 -0.79 -42.51 29.72
CA SER A 523 0.46 -41.97 29.19
C SER A 523 1.33 -41.34 30.27
N ALA A 524 0.75 -40.47 31.12
CA ALA A 524 1.51 -39.65 32.07
C ALA A 524 0.68 -39.27 33.30
N SER A 525 1.35 -39.01 34.43
CA SER A 525 0.68 -38.50 35.65
C SER A 525 -0.04 -37.17 35.45
N THR A 526 0.41 -36.36 34.49
CA THR A 526 -0.18 -35.09 34.06
C THR A 526 -0.22 -35.04 32.54
N THR A 527 -1.34 -34.63 31.94
CA THR A 527 -1.46 -34.49 30.48
C THR A 527 -1.07 -33.10 29.98
N PHE A 528 -1.24 -32.08 30.82
CA PHE A 528 -0.92 -30.68 30.53
C PHE A 528 -0.14 -30.10 31.71
N ASP A 529 1.09 -29.68 31.46
CA ASP A 529 1.96 -29.09 32.48
C ASP A 529 1.97 -27.57 32.37
N PHE A 530 1.99 -26.87 33.52
CA PHE A 530 1.87 -25.42 33.58
C PHE A 530 2.95 -24.79 34.47
N GLN A 531 3.33 -23.57 34.11
CA GLN A 531 4.19 -22.71 34.90
C GLN A 531 3.44 -21.42 35.21
N THR A 532 3.43 -21.03 36.49
CA THR A 532 3.04 -19.68 36.88
C THR A 532 4.21 -18.72 36.78
N TYR A 533 3.90 -17.47 36.47
CA TYR A 533 4.88 -16.41 36.34
C TYR A 533 4.41 -15.15 37.05
N GLN A 534 5.33 -14.47 37.72
CA GLN A 534 5.11 -13.24 38.46
C GLN A 534 5.97 -12.12 37.86
N ALA A 535 5.36 -11.00 37.47
CA ALA A 535 6.05 -9.85 36.85
C ALA A 535 6.98 -10.23 35.66
N GLY A 536 6.59 -11.25 34.88
CA GLY A 536 7.39 -11.77 33.77
C GLY A 536 8.13 -13.07 34.07
N VAL A 537 8.68 -13.21 35.28
CA VAL A 537 9.61 -14.29 35.70
C VAL A 537 8.86 -15.56 36.10
N ALA A 538 9.39 -16.73 35.74
CA ALA A 538 8.84 -18.03 36.16
C ALA A 538 8.97 -18.19 37.69
N THR A 539 7.89 -18.59 38.36
CA THR A 539 7.87 -18.75 39.82
C THR A 539 7.07 -19.98 40.22
N THR A 540 7.58 -20.75 41.19
CA THR A 540 6.83 -21.85 41.78
C THR A 540 5.68 -21.29 42.60
N LEU A 541 4.46 -21.67 42.25
CA LEU A 541 3.29 -21.22 42.97
C LEU A 541 3.25 -21.85 44.38
N LEU A 542 3.22 -21.01 45.41
CA LEU A 542 3.19 -21.48 46.81
C LEU A 542 1.79 -21.90 47.29
N THR A 543 0.75 -21.66 46.46
CA THR A 543 -0.66 -21.87 46.80
C THR A 543 -1.22 -23.18 46.26
N ALA A 544 -2.43 -23.55 46.70
CA ALA A 544 -3.16 -24.66 46.12
C ALA A 544 -3.47 -24.38 44.64
N SER A 545 -3.16 -25.34 43.77
CA SER A 545 -3.45 -25.29 42.35
C SER A 545 -3.95 -26.63 41.83
N SER A 546 -4.77 -26.60 40.78
CA SER A 546 -5.27 -27.78 40.09
C SER A 546 -5.37 -27.54 38.59
N THR A 547 -5.20 -28.59 37.81
CA THR A 547 -5.55 -28.62 36.39
C THR A 547 -6.90 -29.29 36.22
N SER A 548 -7.75 -28.74 35.34
CA SER A 548 -9.04 -29.31 35.00
C SER A 548 -9.26 -29.24 33.50
N TRP A 549 -9.50 -30.41 32.92
CA TRP A 549 -9.83 -30.65 31.52
C TRP A 549 -10.77 -31.86 31.48
N SER A 550 -11.47 -32.05 30.37
CA SER A 550 -12.37 -33.20 30.18
C SER A 550 -12.03 -33.95 28.89
N ILE A 551 -12.30 -35.26 28.89
CA ILE A 551 -12.21 -36.07 27.67
C ILE A 551 -13.25 -35.52 26.67
N PRO A 552 -12.85 -35.22 25.41
CA PRO A 552 -13.77 -34.78 24.38
C PRO A 552 -14.93 -35.76 24.16
N SER A 553 -16.13 -35.23 23.92
CA SER A 553 -17.35 -36.05 23.75
C SER A 553 -17.45 -36.75 22.40
N SER A 554 -16.57 -36.43 21.45
CA SER A 554 -16.48 -37.04 20.13
C SER A 554 -15.05 -36.90 19.57
N GLY A 555 -14.73 -37.64 18.51
CA GLY A 555 -13.40 -37.62 17.86
C GLY A 555 -12.31 -38.42 18.59
N VAL A 556 -12.63 -39.06 19.72
CA VAL A 556 -11.69 -39.82 20.56
C VAL A 556 -12.26 -41.19 20.92
N VAL A 557 -11.37 -42.15 21.19
CA VAL A 557 -11.70 -43.51 21.65
C VAL A 557 -11.37 -43.66 23.12
N THR A 558 -12.33 -44.13 23.92
CA THR A 558 -12.19 -44.40 25.37
C THR A 558 -12.43 -45.87 25.74
N SER A 559 -13.04 -46.65 24.85
CA SER A 559 -13.32 -48.07 25.07
C SER A 559 -12.02 -48.88 25.21
N GLY A 560 -11.90 -49.63 26.31
CA GLY A 560 -10.71 -50.44 26.61
C GLY A 560 -9.61 -49.69 27.37
N LEU A 561 -9.71 -48.36 27.52
CA LEU A 561 -8.76 -47.55 28.27
C LEU A 561 -9.22 -47.37 29.72
N THR A 562 -8.26 -47.15 30.62
CA THR A 562 -8.53 -46.95 32.06
C THR A 562 -8.25 -45.51 32.50
N ASN A 563 -8.68 -45.16 33.71
CA ASN A 563 -8.19 -44.01 34.47
C ASN A 563 -8.22 -42.66 33.72
N ALA A 564 -9.40 -42.24 33.25
CA ALA A 564 -9.61 -40.95 32.58
C ALA A 564 -8.66 -40.69 31.37
N SER A 565 -8.38 -41.75 30.61
CA SER A 565 -7.54 -41.71 29.40
C SER A 565 -8.35 -41.74 28.12
N PHE A 566 -7.80 -41.20 27.04
CA PHE A 566 -8.38 -41.29 25.70
C PHE A 566 -7.30 -41.49 24.64
N LYS A 567 -7.68 -42.15 23.54
CA LYS A 567 -6.88 -42.30 22.33
C LYS A 567 -7.44 -41.41 21.23
N LEU A 568 -6.61 -40.54 20.68
CA LEU A 568 -6.87 -39.84 19.43
C LEU A 568 -6.34 -40.74 18.31
N GLN A 569 -7.22 -41.19 17.43
CA GLN A 569 -6.77 -42.01 16.30
C GLN A 569 -5.94 -41.18 15.32
N GLU A 570 -5.03 -41.82 14.60
CA GLU A 570 -4.20 -41.18 13.59
C GLU A 570 -5.02 -40.30 12.63
N ASN A 571 -4.45 -39.16 12.25
CA ASN A 571 -5.04 -38.12 11.40
C ASN A 571 -6.30 -37.41 11.92
N ASN A 572 -6.92 -37.89 13.01
CA ASN A 572 -7.98 -37.16 13.69
C ASN A 572 -7.43 -35.98 14.51
N GLU A 573 -8.27 -34.96 14.65
CA GLU A 573 -8.00 -33.78 15.45
C GLU A 573 -9.12 -33.52 16.46
N VAL A 574 -8.76 -32.94 17.60
CA VAL A 574 -9.70 -32.56 18.66
C VAL A 574 -9.24 -31.30 19.37
N THR A 575 -10.17 -30.49 19.85
CA THR A 575 -9.88 -29.30 20.66
C THR A 575 -10.25 -29.57 22.11
N VAL A 576 -9.26 -29.52 23.00
CA VAL A 576 -9.42 -29.76 24.45
C VAL A 576 -9.46 -28.40 25.17
N PRO A 577 -10.56 -28.06 25.86
CA PRO A 577 -10.55 -26.94 26.80
C PRO A 577 -9.79 -27.36 28.06
N VAL A 578 -8.74 -26.61 28.40
CA VAL A 578 -7.89 -26.88 29.58
C VAL A 578 -7.90 -25.65 30.46
N THR A 579 -8.12 -25.86 31.75
CA THR A 579 -8.03 -24.81 32.77
C THR A 579 -6.96 -25.13 33.80
N TYR A 580 -6.21 -24.10 34.19
CA TYR A 580 -5.33 -24.14 35.35
C TYR A 580 -5.90 -23.18 36.39
N ILE A 581 -6.22 -23.71 37.56
CA ILE A 581 -6.89 -23.01 38.64
C ILE A 581 -5.93 -22.87 39.82
N PHE A 582 -5.90 -21.70 40.45
CA PHE A 582 -5.16 -21.50 41.70
C PHE A 582 -5.81 -20.49 42.64
N GLU A 583 -5.55 -20.66 43.94
CA GLU A 583 -6.12 -19.80 44.98
C GLU A 583 -5.23 -18.59 45.29
N GLY A 584 -5.83 -17.40 45.37
CA GLY A 584 -5.11 -16.15 45.72
C GLY A 584 -4.63 -16.05 47.18
N ARG A 585 -4.82 -17.09 48.00
CA ARG A 585 -4.28 -17.19 49.35
C ARG A 585 -3.91 -18.65 49.65
N LEU A 586 -2.93 -18.84 50.51
CA LEU A 586 -2.54 -20.16 51.02
C LEU A 586 -3.60 -20.74 51.96
N ALA A 587 -3.58 -22.06 52.16
CA ALA A 587 -4.34 -22.72 53.24
C ALA A 587 -3.98 -22.20 54.65
N SER A 588 -2.81 -21.56 54.83
CA SER A 588 -2.41 -20.84 56.05
C SER A 588 -3.04 -19.44 56.19
N GLY A 589 -3.85 -18.98 55.24
CA GLY A 589 -4.44 -17.64 55.19
C GLY A 589 -3.50 -16.53 54.72
N THR A 590 -2.27 -16.84 54.33
CA THR A 590 -1.31 -15.88 53.77
C THR A 590 -1.74 -15.44 52.37
N ASN A 591 -1.79 -14.13 52.09
CA ASN A 591 -2.09 -13.63 50.75
C ASN A 591 -0.96 -13.93 49.77
N VAL A 592 -1.33 -14.22 48.52
CA VAL A 592 -0.42 -14.11 47.38
C VAL A 592 -0.14 -12.62 47.15
N THR A 593 1.12 -12.23 46.90
CA THR A 593 1.54 -10.82 46.85
C THR A 593 0.84 -10.02 45.75
N ASN A 594 0.51 -8.74 46.03
CA ASN A 594 -0.15 -7.82 45.08
C ASN A 594 0.74 -7.46 43.88
N THR A 595 0.82 -8.41 42.94
CA THR A 595 1.69 -8.42 41.76
C THR A 595 1.01 -9.18 40.63
N ALA A 596 1.44 -8.92 39.41
CA ALA A 596 0.84 -9.48 38.20
C ALA A 596 1.23 -10.96 38.01
N TYR A 597 0.24 -11.86 38.01
CA TYR A 597 0.40 -13.28 37.71
C TYR A 597 -0.09 -13.62 36.30
N ALA A 598 0.63 -14.49 35.61
CA ALA A 598 0.20 -15.14 34.37
C ALA A 598 0.51 -16.64 34.44
N VAL A 599 -0.18 -17.43 33.62
CA VAL A 599 0.02 -18.89 33.53
C VAL A 599 0.43 -19.22 32.10
N GLY A 600 1.40 -20.11 31.91
CA GLY A 600 1.78 -20.62 30.58
C GLY A 600 1.77 -22.14 30.54
N LEU A 601 1.24 -22.69 29.45
CA LEU A 601 1.33 -24.13 29.15
C LEU A 601 2.80 -24.46 28.79
N GLN A 602 3.40 -25.40 29.49
CA GLN A 602 4.82 -25.79 29.32
C GLN A 602 5.01 -27.06 28.52
N ALA A 603 4.09 -28.03 28.65
CA ALA A 603 4.13 -29.26 27.90
C ALA A 603 2.74 -29.87 27.73
N VAL A 604 2.61 -30.67 26.67
CA VAL A 604 1.56 -31.70 26.56
C VAL A 604 2.25 -33.06 26.59
N ASN A 605 1.77 -33.96 27.45
CA ASN A 605 2.32 -35.29 27.64
C ASN A 605 1.41 -36.35 26.99
N TRP A 606 2.02 -37.24 26.22
CA TRP A 606 1.34 -38.21 25.36
C TRP A 606 2.23 -39.42 25.10
N SER A 607 1.66 -40.51 24.56
CA SER A 607 2.42 -41.68 24.10
C SER A 607 1.88 -42.19 22.76
N SER A 608 2.75 -42.77 21.92
CA SER A 608 2.38 -43.38 20.62
C SER A 608 1.91 -44.84 20.76
N THR A 609 1.92 -45.39 21.97
CA THR A 609 1.52 -46.76 22.28
C THR A 609 0.75 -46.80 23.60
N ASP A 610 -0.17 -47.76 23.71
CA ASP A 610 -1.04 -47.92 24.88
C ASP A 610 -0.23 -48.37 26.11
N GLY A 611 -0.21 -47.55 27.17
CA GLY A 611 0.67 -47.76 28.33
C GLY A 611 2.17 -47.59 28.04
N GLY A 612 2.53 -46.97 26.90
CA GLY A 612 3.92 -46.74 26.49
C GLY A 612 4.63 -45.64 27.29
N THR A 613 5.92 -45.46 27.01
CA THR A 613 6.73 -44.39 27.62
C THR A 613 6.16 -43.01 27.27
N SER A 614 5.92 -42.17 28.28
CA SER A 614 5.50 -40.78 28.11
C SER A 614 6.52 -39.98 27.29
N VAL A 615 6.02 -39.23 26.32
CA VAL A 615 6.72 -38.19 25.58
C VAL A 615 6.15 -36.84 25.96
N SER A 616 7.02 -35.88 26.25
CA SER A 616 6.65 -34.48 26.48
C SER A 616 6.98 -33.66 25.25
N SER A 617 5.97 -33.04 24.63
CA SER A 617 6.17 -31.96 23.67
C SER A 617 6.18 -30.65 24.46
N SER A 618 7.36 -30.05 24.60
CA SER A 618 7.62 -28.92 25.52
C SER A 618 8.15 -27.66 24.83
N PHE A 619 8.03 -27.57 23.51
CA PHE A 619 8.47 -26.41 22.70
C PHE A 619 7.80 -25.08 23.10
N MET A 620 6.64 -25.15 23.77
CA MET A 620 5.92 -24.01 24.33
C MET A 620 6.51 -23.46 25.64
N ALA A 621 7.43 -24.19 26.28
CA ALA A 621 7.97 -23.79 27.59
C ALA A 621 8.64 -22.40 27.54
N GLY A 622 8.29 -21.53 28.48
CA GLY A 622 8.78 -20.15 28.53
C GLY A 622 8.25 -19.18 27.46
N LYS A 623 7.56 -19.65 26.41
CA LYS A 623 7.08 -18.82 25.29
C LYS A 623 5.87 -17.96 25.70
N THR A 624 5.83 -16.72 25.22
CA THR A 624 4.80 -15.74 25.60
C THR A 624 3.47 -15.94 24.88
N GLU A 625 3.49 -16.52 23.68
CA GLU A 625 2.30 -16.89 22.91
C GLU A 625 1.54 -18.07 23.54
N TRP A 626 2.22 -18.89 24.36
CA TRP A 626 1.63 -20.00 25.11
C TRP A 626 1.20 -19.62 26.53
N ARG A 627 1.05 -18.31 26.79
CA ARG A 627 0.85 -17.73 28.11
C ARG A 627 -0.35 -16.79 28.11
N THR A 628 -1.07 -16.76 29.22
CA THR A 628 -2.16 -15.82 29.44
C THR A 628 -1.65 -14.38 29.52
N SER A 629 -2.57 -13.42 29.38
CA SER A 629 -2.39 -12.09 29.95
C SER A 629 -2.18 -12.16 31.48
N THR A 630 -1.92 -11.02 32.11
CA THR A 630 -1.73 -10.95 33.57
C THR A 630 -3.02 -10.62 34.32
N VAL A 631 -3.15 -11.19 35.52
CA VAL A 631 -4.16 -10.82 36.52
C VAL A 631 -3.47 -10.32 37.79
N GLN A 632 -4.05 -9.30 38.44
CA GLN A 632 -3.59 -8.81 39.73
C GLN A 632 -4.36 -9.52 40.86
N LEU A 633 -3.63 -9.95 41.88
CA LEU A 633 -4.18 -10.54 43.11
C LEU A 633 -4.09 -9.55 44.28
N PRO A 634 -5.04 -9.56 45.24
CA PRO A 634 -5.08 -8.64 46.37
C PRO A 634 -4.30 -9.13 47.61
#